data_AF-A0A2V8QWN4-F1
#
_entry.id   AF-A0A2V8QWN4-F1
#
_cell.length_a   1.000
_cell.length_b   1.000
_cell.length_c   1.000
_cell.angle_alpha   90.00
_cell.angle_beta   90.00
_cell.angle_gamma   90.00
#
_symmetry.space_group_name_H-M   'P 1'
#
loop_
_entity.id
_entity.type
_entity.pdbx_description
1 polymer ?
#
loop_
_entity_poly.entity_id
_entity_poly.type
_entity_poly.pdbx_seq_one_letter_code
_entity_poly.pdbx_strand_id
1 'polypeptide(L)'
;ALRLVTLNPAIQLGIDNRTGSIDVGKDADIVVWSAHPLSVYSHPELTFVDGELLFDRQADIARRPALEAERKQLEQAEANRAPAQGGTPPRAPGAIRRAYADDDDKQDVEDNQR
;
A
#
# COMPACT_ATOMS: atom_id res chain seq x y z
N ALA A 1 -2.99 4.87 23.46
CA ALA A 1 -2.53 4.33 22.18
C ALA A 1 -3.29 4.94 21.00
N LEU A 2 -4.60 4.68 20.80
CA LEU A 2 -5.34 5.13 19.59
C LEU A 2 -5.30 6.64 19.31
N ARG A 3 -5.38 7.49 20.35
CA ARG A 3 -5.26 8.95 20.19
C ARG A 3 -3.98 9.39 19.45
N LEU A 4 -2.89 8.63 19.56
CA LEU A 4 -1.62 8.93 18.89
C LEU A 4 -1.75 8.86 17.36
N VAL A 5 -2.65 8.03 16.84
CA VAL A 5 -2.83 7.78 15.40
C VAL A 5 -4.14 8.38 14.86
N THR A 6 -4.96 9.01 15.71
CA THR A 6 -6.21 9.66 15.31
C THR A 6 -6.24 11.14 15.73
N LEU A 7 -6.51 11.42 17.00
CA LEU A 7 -6.80 12.77 17.49
C LEU A 7 -5.56 13.66 17.57
N ASN A 8 -4.44 13.14 18.04
CA ASN A 8 -3.24 13.96 18.25
C ASN A 8 -2.67 14.51 16.92
N PRO A 9 -2.57 13.73 15.82
CA PRO A 9 -2.21 14.27 14.52
C PRO A 9 -3.22 15.30 14.00
N ALA A 10 -4.53 15.08 14.20
CA ALA A 10 -5.55 16.04 13.80
C ALA A 10 -5.38 17.40 14.51
N ILE A 11 -5.05 17.38 15.81
CA ILE A 11 -4.72 18.59 16.58
C ILE A 11 -3.45 19.24 16.04
N GLN A 12 -2.39 18.48 15.76
CA GLN A 12 -1.13 19.01 15.24
C GLN A 12 -1.29 19.68 13.87
N LEU A 13 -2.24 19.20 13.07
CA LEU A 13 -2.59 19.75 11.76
C LEU A 13 -3.70 20.82 11.82
N GLY A 14 -4.27 21.09 12.99
CA GLY A 14 -5.35 22.07 13.17
C GLY A 14 -6.68 21.67 12.50
N ILE A 15 -6.92 20.37 12.33
CA ILE A 15 -8.14 19.81 11.69
C ILE A 15 -8.93 18.92 12.67
N ASP A 16 -8.69 19.05 13.97
CA ASP A 16 -9.39 18.29 15.00
C ASP A 16 -10.88 18.64 15.08
N ASN A 17 -11.30 19.81 14.60
CA ASN A 17 -12.71 20.16 14.43
C ASN A 17 -13.41 19.35 13.32
N ARG A 18 -12.65 18.66 12.45
CA ARG A 18 -13.16 17.87 11.34
C ARG A 18 -13.00 16.37 11.54
N THR A 19 -11.86 15.90 12.07
CA THR A 19 -11.56 14.46 12.14
C THR A 19 -10.78 14.09 13.42
N GLY A 20 -10.45 12.80 13.56
CA GLY A 20 -9.60 12.26 14.64
C GLY A 20 -10.33 11.75 15.89
N SER A 21 -11.64 12.00 16.01
CA SER A 21 -12.52 11.40 17.03
C SER A 21 -13.95 11.27 16.50
N ILE A 22 -14.76 10.45 17.18
CA ILE A 22 -16.16 10.23 16.84
C ILE A 22 -17.01 11.14 17.72
N ASP A 23 -17.30 12.34 17.21
CA ASP A 23 -18.10 13.36 17.88
C ASP A 23 -19.07 14.00 16.88
N VAL A 24 -20.19 14.52 17.38
CA VAL A 24 -21.19 15.20 16.54
C VAL A 24 -20.59 16.46 15.90
N GLY A 25 -20.86 16.64 14.60
CA GLY A 25 -20.39 17.80 13.82
C GLY A 25 -19.04 17.61 13.14
N LYS A 26 -18.42 16.44 13.28
CA LYS A 26 -17.20 16.02 12.56
C LYS A 26 -17.54 15.25 11.28
N ASP A 27 -16.54 15.13 10.41
CA ASP A 27 -16.60 14.33 9.18
C ASP A 27 -16.80 12.86 9.55
N ALA A 28 -17.63 12.15 8.78
CA ALA A 28 -18.01 10.76 9.06
C ALA A 28 -16.97 9.77 8.50
N ASP A 29 -15.71 9.94 8.93
CA ASP A 29 -14.59 9.07 8.62
C ASP A 29 -14.51 7.92 9.62
N ILE A 30 -15.03 6.75 9.25
CA ILE A 30 -15.23 5.63 10.18
C ILE A 30 -14.69 4.33 9.59
N VAL A 31 -13.93 3.58 10.39
CA VAL A 31 -13.51 2.22 10.04
C VAL A 31 -14.14 1.22 11.02
N VAL A 32 -14.85 0.24 10.49
CA VAL A 32 -15.37 -0.90 11.25
C VAL A 32 -14.32 -2.01 11.20
N TRP A 33 -13.89 -2.47 12.36
CA TRP A 33 -12.86 -3.50 12.50
C TRP A 33 -13.47 -4.84 12.94
N SER A 34 -12.87 -5.95 12.52
CA SER A 34 -13.27 -7.30 12.94
C SER A 34 -12.99 -7.59 14.42
N ALA A 35 -11.99 -6.92 15.00
CA ALA A 35 -11.64 -6.97 16.41
C ALA A 35 -10.96 -5.66 16.85
N HIS A 36 -10.35 -5.65 18.04
CA HIS A 36 -9.59 -4.47 18.50
C HIS A 36 -8.53 -4.06 17.46
N PRO A 37 -8.49 -2.79 17.02
CA PRO A 37 -7.70 -2.33 15.87
C PRO A 37 -6.17 -2.46 16.04
N LEU A 38 -5.68 -2.54 17.28
CA LEU A 38 -4.25 -2.76 17.57
C LEU A 38 -3.86 -4.25 17.64
N SER A 39 -4.79 -5.16 17.36
CA SER A 39 -4.48 -6.58 17.22
C SER A 39 -3.94 -6.85 15.82
N VAL A 40 -2.85 -7.63 15.75
CA VAL A 40 -2.24 -8.09 14.48
C VAL A 40 -3.16 -8.95 13.62
N TYR A 41 -4.18 -9.59 14.23
CA TYR A 41 -5.17 -10.38 13.51
C TYR A 41 -6.39 -9.57 13.08
N SER A 42 -6.51 -8.32 13.53
CA SER A 42 -7.63 -7.47 13.19
C SER A 42 -7.50 -6.95 11.76
N HIS A 43 -8.64 -6.74 11.12
CA HIS A 43 -8.69 -6.21 9.77
C HIS A 43 -9.93 -5.34 9.58
N PRO A 44 -9.86 -4.33 8.69
CA PRO A 44 -11.00 -3.48 8.40
C PRO A 44 -12.06 -4.26 7.63
N GLU A 45 -13.29 -4.25 8.13
CA GLU A 45 -14.49 -4.80 7.47
C GLU A 45 -15.10 -3.78 6.52
N LEU A 46 -15.34 -2.56 7.02
CA LEU A 46 -15.93 -1.45 6.27
C LEU A 46 -15.13 -0.18 6.53
N THR A 47 -15.00 0.67 5.51
CA THR A 47 -14.44 2.02 5.64
C THR A 47 -15.39 3.03 5.00
N PHE A 48 -15.76 4.03 5.78
CA PHE A 48 -16.54 5.18 5.37
C PHE A 48 -15.66 6.42 5.33
N VAL A 49 -15.84 7.25 4.32
CA VAL A 49 -15.18 8.56 4.16
C VAL A 49 -16.26 9.57 3.83
N ASP A 50 -16.32 10.67 4.57
CA ASP A 50 -17.38 11.68 4.44
C ASP A 50 -18.81 11.09 4.47
N GLY A 51 -18.99 9.93 5.14
CA GLY A 51 -20.27 9.23 5.25
C GLY A 51 -20.60 8.27 4.09
N GLU A 52 -19.77 8.20 3.05
CA GLU A 52 -19.94 7.27 1.94
C GLU A 52 -19.14 5.98 2.17
N LEU A 53 -19.72 4.83 1.81
CA LEU A 53 -19.03 3.54 1.91
C LEU A 53 -17.96 3.44 0.80
N LEU A 54 -16.70 3.56 1.20
CA LEU A 54 -15.56 3.49 0.28
C LEU A 54 -15.02 2.06 0.13
N PHE A 55 -15.01 1.29 1.23
CA PHE A 55 -14.49 -0.06 1.23
C PHE A 55 -15.41 -1.02 1.96
N ASP A 56 -15.64 -2.17 1.34
CA ASP A 56 -16.31 -3.33 1.93
C ASP A 56 -15.46 -4.57 1.63
N ARG A 57 -15.02 -5.25 2.70
CA ARG A 57 -14.19 -6.45 2.62
C ARG A 57 -14.85 -7.60 1.88
N GLN A 58 -16.15 -7.83 2.08
CA GLN A 58 -16.85 -8.93 1.42
C GLN A 58 -16.96 -8.66 -0.09
N ALA A 59 -17.33 -7.43 -0.44
CA ALA A 59 -17.39 -7.00 -1.85
C ALA A 59 -16.00 -7.00 -2.51
N ASP A 60 -14.94 -6.67 -1.78
CA ASP A 60 -13.57 -6.79 -2.25
C ASP A 60 -13.19 -8.26 -2.52
N ILE A 61 -13.39 -9.15 -1.55
CA ILE A 61 -13.09 -10.59 -1.69
C ILE A 61 -13.82 -11.20 -2.89
N ALA A 62 -15.10 -10.85 -3.09
CA ALA A 62 -15.89 -11.33 -4.22
C ALA A 62 -15.34 -10.87 -5.59
N ARG A 63 -14.68 -9.70 -5.65
CA ARG A 63 -14.13 -9.14 -6.90
C ARG A 63 -12.73 -9.66 -7.24
N ARG A 64 -11.95 -10.11 -6.27
CA ARG A 64 -10.55 -10.57 -6.48
C ARG A 64 -10.38 -11.58 -7.62
N PRO A 65 -11.20 -12.64 -7.75
CA PRO A 65 -11.01 -13.63 -8.81
C PRO A 65 -11.17 -13.03 -10.22
N ALA A 66 -12.11 -12.10 -10.39
CA ALA A 66 -12.33 -11.43 -11.66
C ALA A 66 -11.15 -10.53 -12.03
N LEU A 67 -10.65 -9.76 -11.05
CA LEU A 67 -9.48 -8.91 -11.23
C LEU A 67 -8.22 -9.72 -11.55
N GLU A 68 -8.04 -10.88 -10.92
CA GLU A 68 -6.93 -11.80 -11.23
C GLU A 68 -7.03 -12.38 -12.64
N ALA A 69 -8.23 -12.72 -13.10
CA ALA A 69 -8.45 -13.21 -14.45
C ALA A 69 -8.15 -12.12 -15.49
N GLU A 70 -8.67 -10.92 -15.28
CA GLU A 70 -8.40 -9.75 -16.14
C GLU A 70 -6.91 -9.44 -16.19
N ARG A 71 -6.24 -9.39 -15.03
CA ARG A 71 -4.80 -9.15 -14.95
C ARG A 71 -4.00 -10.18 -15.76
N LYS A 72 -4.31 -11.48 -15.62
CA LYS A 72 -3.63 -12.54 -16.37
C LYS A 72 -3.84 -12.40 -17.88
N GLN A 73 -5.03 -11.98 -18.31
CA GLN A 73 -5.32 -11.75 -19.73
C GLN A 73 -4.52 -10.57 -20.29
N LEU A 74 -4.41 -9.48 -19.53
CA LEU A 74 -3.59 -8.33 -19.92
C LEU A 74 -2.11 -8.71 -19.99
N GLU A 75 -1.59 -9.45 -19.01
CA GLU A 75 -0.21 -9.94 -19.02
C GLU A 75 0.06 -10.84 -20.25
N GLN A 76 -0.88 -11.71 -20.62
CA GLN A 76 -0.78 -12.52 -21.84
C GLN A 76 -0.86 -11.67 -23.12
N ALA A 77 -1.73 -10.67 -23.16
CA ALA A 77 -1.86 -9.76 -24.29
C ALA A 77 -0.61 -8.89 -24.49
N GLU A 78 0.02 -8.45 -23.40
CA GLU A 78 1.31 -7.74 -23.43
C GLU A 78 2.44 -8.66 -23.91
N ALA A 79 2.50 -9.89 -23.42
CA ALA A 79 3.48 -10.88 -23.88
C ALA A 79 3.33 -11.21 -25.38
N ASN A 80 2.10 -11.22 -25.89
CA ASN A 80 1.80 -11.47 -27.30
C ASN A 80 1.84 -10.22 -28.17
N ARG A 81 2.12 -9.04 -27.60
CA ARG A 81 2.20 -7.80 -28.35
C ARG A 81 3.41 -7.83 -29.27
N ALA A 82 3.18 -7.78 -30.58
CA ALA A 82 4.25 -7.67 -31.56
C ALA A 82 5.14 -6.45 -31.23
N PRO A 83 6.47 -6.54 -31.38
CA PRO A 83 7.34 -5.39 -31.20
C PRO A 83 6.87 -4.28 -32.14
N ALA A 84 6.73 -3.05 -31.61
CA ALA A 84 6.34 -1.90 -32.41
C ALA A 84 7.28 -1.79 -33.62
N GLN A 85 6.73 -1.97 -34.83
CA GLN A 85 7.49 -1.79 -36.06
C GLN A 85 7.84 -0.31 -36.19
N GLY A 86 9.12 0.02 -35.97
CA GLY A 86 9.65 1.38 -36.22
C GLY A 86 10.25 2.13 -35.04
N GLY A 87 10.57 1.47 -33.91
CA GLY A 87 11.35 2.09 -32.83
C GLY A 87 12.84 1.79 -32.96
N THR A 88 13.71 2.82 -32.88
CA THR A 88 15.15 2.65 -32.64
C THR A 88 15.33 1.65 -31.49
N PRO A 89 16.18 0.61 -31.61
CA PRO A 89 16.34 -0.36 -30.54
C PRO A 89 16.75 0.34 -29.25
N PRO A 90 16.25 -0.11 -28.08
CA PRO A 90 16.64 0.49 -26.81
C PRO A 90 18.17 0.43 -26.70
N ARG A 91 18.79 1.60 -26.53
CA ARG A 91 20.24 1.70 -26.36
C ARG A 91 20.60 0.84 -25.15
N ALA A 92 21.47 -0.15 -25.36
CA ALA A 92 21.96 -1.00 -24.28
C ALA A 92 22.37 -0.12 -23.09
N PRO A 93 21.98 -0.45 -21.85
CA PRO A 93 22.35 0.33 -20.68
C PRO A 93 23.88 0.44 -20.68
N GLY A 94 24.38 1.66 -20.90
CA GLY A 94 25.80 1.93 -20.82
C GLY A 94 26.25 1.50 -19.43
N ALA A 95 27.36 0.76 -19.36
CA ALA A 95 27.94 0.33 -18.10
C ALA A 95 27.95 1.53 -17.15
N ILE A 96 27.19 1.44 -16.05
CA ILE A 96 27.28 2.41 -14.97
C ILE A 96 28.74 2.39 -14.56
N ARG A 97 29.46 3.50 -14.82
CA ARG A 97 30.79 3.67 -14.27
C ARG A 97 30.58 3.65 -12.76
N ARG A 98 31.01 2.56 -12.13
CA ARG A 98 31.10 2.40 -10.69
C ARG A 98 31.96 3.56 -10.18
N ALA A 99 31.31 4.60 -9.69
CA ALA A 99 31.96 5.80 -9.19
C ALA A 99 31.35 6.22 -7.86
N TYR A 100 30.97 5.25 -7.02
CA TYR A 100 30.96 5.35 -5.56
C TYR A 100 31.26 3.94 -5.07
N ALA A 101 32.52 3.71 -4.70
CA ALA A 101 32.89 2.58 -3.87
C ALA A 101 32.55 2.99 -2.44
N ASP A 102 31.40 2.55 -1.95
CA ASP A 102 31.18 2.47 -0.51
C ASP A 102 31.91 1.20 -0.05
N ASP A 103 33.21 1.37 0.17
CA ASP A 103 34.01 0.47 1.00
C ASP A 103 33.57 0.72 2.44
N ASP A 104 32.62 -0.06 2.97
CA ASP A 104 32.41 -0.25 4.43
C ASP A 104 31.17 -1.13 4.70
N ASP A 105 31.19 -2.41 4.31
CA ASP A 105 30.45 -3.46 5.06
C ASP A 105 30.74 -4.87 4.50
N LYS A 106 31.92 -5.40 4.85
CA LYS A 106 32.22 -6.84 4.81
C LYS A 106 33.04 -7.26 6.02
N GLN A 107 32.34 -7.63 7.09
CA GLN A 107 32.76 -8.47 8.24
C GLN A 107 31.58 -8.34 9.22
N ASP A 108 30.69 -9.31 9.43
CA ASP A 108 30.95 -10.63 9.99
C ASP A 108 29.78 -11.58 9.70
N VAL A 109 30.02 -12.65 8.93
CA VAL A 109 29.10 -13.78 8.84
C VAL A 109 29.92 -15.07 8.79
N GLU A 110 30.65 -15.38 9.86
CA GLU A 110 31.32 -16.69 10.00
C GLU A 110 31.68 -16.94 11.48
N ASP A 111 30.68 -17.26 12.31
CA ASP A 111 30.91 -18.03 13.55
C ASP A 111 29.59 -18.58 14.15
N ASN A 112 28.95 -19.53 13.46
CA ASN A 112 27.91 -20.35 14.08
C ASN A 112 27.88 -21.79 13.55
N GLN A 113 29.00 -22.51 13.71
CA GLN A 113 29.04 -23.98 13.67
C GLN A 113 30.08 -24.55 14.64
N ARG A 114 29.94 -24.24 15.94
CA ARG A 114 30.51 -25.06 17.02
C ARG A 114 29.53 -25.21 18.17
#